data_AF-A0A832N1V2-F1
#
_entry.id   AF-A0A832N1V2-F1
#
_cell.length_a   1.000
_cell.length_b   1.000
_cell.length_c   1.000
_cell.angle_alpha   90.00
_cell.angle_beta   90.00
_cell.angle_gamma   90.00
#
_symmetry.space_group_name_H-M   'P 1'
#
loop_
_entity.id
_entity.type
_entity.pdbx_description
1 polymer ?
#
loop_
_entity_poly.entity_id
_entity_poly.type
_entity_poly.pdbx_seq_one_letter_code
_entity_poly.pdbx_strand_id
1 'polypeptide(L)'
;MKWMFAIIAAAPFAAAAGTFTPPKGCSAFLTVQMKNCQVEHYWTCENDPEGVRWVLTIDSAGPSYLQKFDNEFRWLHSYPQRSSISRVLIEPEPDPNSLSGLLATGRDDFDFRQDVLSNGAPVAVEHITGFDKLTGTTTRIDGEPLLVTEFEFRITSDAGGETVRTYGNQYVSERFRLFFSGRETEEIGAESNFFDDSPVLFSEPGESGFLADKPEFGCDEMMSGLQMPLVPEKEKQDEL
;
A
#
# COMPACT_ATOMS: atom_id res chain seq x y z
N MET A 1 46.93 11.76 -42.90
CA MET A 1 46.42 12.24 -41.59
C MET A 1 45.81 11.06 -40.84
N LYS A 2 46.40 10.65 -39.70
CA LYS A 2 45.79 9.69 -38.76
C LYS A 2 44.79 10.48 -37.89
N TRP A 3 43.50 10.17 -37.97
CA TRP A 3 42.51 10.67 -37.02
C TRP A 3 42.24 9.56 -36.02
N MET A 4 42.60 9.83 -34.78
CA MET A 4 42.46 8.95 -33.62
C MET A 4 41.13 9.32 -32.98
N PHE A 5 40.11 8.47 -33.12
CA PHE A 5 38.86 8.62 -32.37
C PHE A 5 39.07 8.12 -30.94
N ALA A 6 39.05 9.04 -29.98
CA ALA A 6 39.01 8.72 -28.56
C ALA A 6 37.58 8.30 -28.20
N ILE A 7 37.42 7.07 -27.71
CA ILE A 7 36.17 6.57 -27.13
C ILE A 7 36.07 7.15 -25.72
N ILE A 8 35.14 8.09 -25.52
CA ILE A 8 34.73 8.53 -24.17
C ILE A 8 33.86 7.43 -23.60
N ALA A 9 34.39 6.68 -22.63
CA ALA A 9 33.58 5.78 -21.81
C ALA A 9 32.71 6.64 -20.89
N ALA A 10 31.41 6.71 -21.18
CA ALA A 10 30.43 7.22 -20.24
C ALA A 10 30.29 6.19 -19.11
N ALA A 11 30.86 6.48 -17.94
CA ALA A 11 30.57 5.71 -16.74
C ALA A 11 29.11 5.96 -16.36
N PRO A 12 28.30 4.93 -16.11
CA PRO A 12 26.96 5.13 -15.58
C PRO A 12 27.09 5.79 -14.20
N PHE A 13 26.46 6.95 -14.03
CA PHE A 13 26.17 7.48 -12.71
C PHE A 13 25.25 6.47 -12.02
N ALA A 14 25.81 5.65 -11.12
CA ALA A 14 25.00 4.98 -10.13
C ALA A 14 24.37 6.10 -9.28
N ALA A 15 23.09 6.40 -9.52
CA ALA A 15 22.31 7.19 -8.59
C ALA A 15 22.40 6.49 -7.23
N ALA A 16 22.98 7.16 -6.23
CA ALA A 16 23.02 6.63 -4.88
C ALA A 16 21.57 6.41 -4.45
N ALA A 17 21.18 5.14 -4.22
CA ALA A 17 19.94 4.84 -3.51
C ALA A 17 20.02 5.57 -2.16
N GLY A 18 18.98 6.31 -1.81
CA GLY A 18 18.88 6.89 -0.50
C GLY A 18 18.56 5.80 0.52
N THR A 19 18.45 6.20 1.78
CA THR A 19 18.12 5.27 2.86
C THR A 19 16.98 5.86 3.66
N PHE A 20 15.87 5.12 3.74
CA PHE A 20 14.78 5.46 4.64
C PHE A 20 15.30 5.45 6.08
N THR A 21 15.01 6.52 6.81
CA THR A 21 15.33 6.61 8.24
C THR A 21 14.02 6.69 9.00
N PRO A 22 13.68 5.66 9.82
CA PRO A 22 12.51 5.73 10.68
C PRO A 22 12.55 6.96 11.59
N PRO A 23 11.40 7.45 12.07
CA PRO A 23 11.37 8.56 13.01
C PRO A 23 12.20 8.28 14.27
N LYS A 24 12.69 9.33 14.92
CA LYS A 24 13.48 9.18 16.16
C LYS A 24 12.69 8.40 17.22
N GLY A 25 13.31 7.37 17.79
CA GLY A 25 12.66 6.49 18.77
C GLY A 25 11.87 5.35 18.12
N CYS A 26 12.03 5.13 16.82
CA CYS A 26 11.44 4.03 16.08
C CYS A 26 12.52 3.11 15.48
N SER A 27 12.18 1.83 15.35
CA SER A 27 13.05 0.79 14.78
C SER A 27 12.32 0.08 13.65
N ALA A 28 12.89 0.17 12.44
CA ALA A 28 12.42 -0.63 11.32
C ALA A 28 12.81 -2.10 11.50
N PHE A 29 11.95 -2.98 11.02
CA PHE A 29 12.17 -4.43 11.07
C PHE A 29 12.00 -5.12 9.72
N LEU A 30 11.41 -4.46 8.72
CA LEU A 30 11.20 -5.04 7.40
C LEU A 30 11.19 -3.96 6.31
N THR A 31 11.88 -4.24 5.21
CA THR A 31 11.71 -3.56 3.92
C THR A 31 11.14 -4.55 2.92
N VAL A 32 10.16 -4.14 2.12
CA VAL A 32 9.54 -4.99 1.10
C VAL A 32 9.56 -4.28 -0.24
N GLN A 33 10.19 -4.88 -1.24
CA GLN A 33 10.12 -4.42 -2.63
C GLN A 33 8.89 -5.01 -3.30
N MET A 34 8.10 -4.17 -3.94
CA MET A 34 6.82 -4.53 -4.56
C MET A 34 6.94 -4.56 -6.08
N LYS A 35 6.09 -5.34 -6.76
CA LYS A 35 6.11 -5.45 -8.23
C LYS A 35 5.76 -4.17 -8.97
N ASN A 36 5.05 -3.25 -8.35
CA ASN A 36 4.37 -2.10 -8.96
C ASN A 36 5.14 -0.77 -8.78
N CYS A 37 6.47 -0.79 -8.78
CA CYS A 37 7.32 0.36 -8.50
C CYS A 37 7.05 1.01 -7.13
N GLN A 38 6.89 0.16 -6.12
CA GLN A 38 6.80 0.58 -4.73
C GLN A 38 7.81 -0.16 -3.86
N VAL A 39 8.24 0.49 -2.80
CA VAL A 39 8.95 -0.12 -1.68
C VAL A 39 8.25 0.28 -0.38
N GLU A 40 8.10 -0.67 0.53
CA GLU A 40 7.47 -0.48 1.82
C GLU A 40 8.48 -0.64 2.94
N HIS A 41 8.40 0.22 3.95
CA HIS A 41 9.20 0.12 5.17
C HIS A 41 8.30 -0.02 6.38
N TYR A 42 8.54 -1.05 7.19
CA TYR A 42 7.76 -1.34 8.38
C TYR A 42 8.58 -1.10 9.64
N TRP A 43 7.97 -0.43 10.63
CA TRP A 43 8.63 -0.12 11.90
C TRP A 43 7.68 -0.09 13.10
N THR A 44 8.27 -0.11 14.28
CA THR A 44 7.61 0.14 15.57
C THR A 44 8.28 1.33 16.26
N CYS A 45 7.60 1.95 17.22
CA CYS A 45 8.12 3.08 17.99
C CYS A 45 8.02 2.82 19.50
N GLU A 46 9.02 3.25 20.27
CA GLU A 46 9.11 3.01 21.72
C GLU A 46 7.94 3.60 22.51
N ASN A 47 7.35 4.69 22.01
CA ASN A 47 6.28 5.43 22.69
C ASN A 47 4.87 5.07 22.18
N ASP A 48 4.76 4.18 21.20
CA ASP A 48 3.45 3.70 20.74
C ASP A 48 2.92 2.58 21.65
N PRO A 49 1.59 2.42 21.77
CA PRO A 49 1.00 1.26 22.45
C PRO A 49 1.52 -0.07 21.90
N GLU A 50 1.54 -1.10 22.74
CA GLU A 50 1.99 -2.43 22.32
C GLU A 50 1.19 -2.93 21.10
N GLY A 51 1.91 -3.47 20.12
CA GLY A 51 1.34 -4.01 18.89
C GLY A 51 1.12 -2.99 17.77
N VAL A 52 1.20 -1.70 18.07
CA VAL A 52 1.16 -0.65 17.04
C VAL A 52 2.39 -0.70 16.15
N ARG A 53 2.14 -0.55 14.86
CA ARG A 53 3.12 -0.58 13.79
C ARG A 53 2.79 0.46 12.76
N TRP A 54 3.78 0.75 11.94
CA TRP A 54 3.68 1.69 10.85
C TRP A 54 4.25 1.09 9.58
N VAL A 55 3.70 1.52 8.45
CA VAL A 55 4.27 1.28 7.13
C VAL A 55 4.32 2.58 6.33
N LEU A 56 5.43 2.82 5.64
CA LEU A 56 5.58 3.87 4.64
C LEU A 56 5.79 3.20 3.28
N THR A 57 4.90 3.50 2.35
CA THR A 57 5.05 3.16 0.94
C THR A 57 5.72 4.34 0.23
N ILE A 58 6.76 4.04 -0.55
CA ILE A 58 7.50 4.98 -1.40
C ILE A 58 7.36 4.48 -2.84
N ASP A 59 6.97 5.36 -3.75
CA ASP A 59 6.92 5.08 -5.19
C ASP A 59 7.99 5.91 -5.95
N SER A 60 7.95 5.86 -7.29
CA SER A 60 8.87 6.62 -8.14
C SER A 60 8.86 8.14 -7.91
N ALA A 61 7.79 8.69 -7.33
CA ALA A 61 7.65 10.11 -6.99
C ALA A 61 8.02 10.41 -5.52
N GLY A 62 8.44 9.41 -4.74
CA GLY A 62 8.77 9.51 -3.33
C GLY A 62 7.68 8.97 -2.40
N PRO A 63 7.64 9.38 -1.13
CA PRO A 63 6.62 8.94 -0.18
C PRO A 63 5.20 9.12 -0.72
N SER A 64 4.42 8.03 -0.71
CA SER A 64 3.08 7.99 -1.28
C SER A 64 2.00 7.77 -0.22
N TYR A 65 2.25 6.88 0.73
CA TYR A 65 1.26 6.48 1.72
C TYR A 65 1.93 6.10 3.04
N LEU A 66 1.42 6.63 4.15
CA LEU A 66 1.81 6.25 5.51
C LEU A 66 0.59 5.66 6.20
N GLN A 67 0.73 4.51 6.82
CA GLN A 67 -0.34 3.85 7.56
C GLN A 67 0.11 3.46 8.96
N LYS A 68 -0.81 3.59 9.92
CA LYS A 68 -0.70 3.08 11.29
C LYS A 68 -1.69 1.94 11.47
N PHE A 69 -1.22 0.82 11.98
CA PHE A 69 -2.05 -0.37 12.24
C PHE A 69 -1.58 -1.09 13.51
N ASP A 70 -2.31 -2.11 13.95
CA ASP A 70 -1.94 -2.92 15.12
C ASP A 70 -1.69 -4.40 14.78
N ASN A 71 -1.48 -5.24 15.81
CA ASN A 71 -1.20 -6.67 15.66
C ASN A 71 -2.35 -7.49 15.05
N GLU A 72 -3.56 -6.92 14.99
CA GLU A 72 -4.73 -7.51 14.34
C GLU A 72 -4.97 -6.93 12.94
N PHE A 73 -4.06 -6.04 12.50
CA PHE A 73 -4.11 -5.34 11.22
C PHE A 73 -5.31 -4.38 11.09
N ARG A 74 -5.79 -3.84 12.22
CA ARG A 74 -6.83 -2.79 12.20
C ARG A 74 -6.26 -1.50 11.63
N TRP A 75 -6.99 -0.85 10.72
CA TRP A 75 -6.53 0.36 10.02
C TRP A 75 -6.72 1.62 10.88
N LEU A 76 -5.84 1.79 11.87
CA LEU A 76 -5.96 2.86 12.86
C LEU A 76 -5.90 4.26 12.21
N HIS A 77 -4.91 4.47 11.33
CA HIS A 77 -4.77 5.72 10.59
C HIS A 77 -4.20 5.51 9.20
N SER A 78 -4.71 6.27 8.24
CA SER A 78 -4.21 6.28 6.86
C SER A 78 -3.93 7.69 6.38
N TYR A 79 -2.71 7.92 5.89
CA TYR A 79 -2.20 9.22 5.45
C TYR A 79 -1.58 9.11 4.04
N PRO A 80 -2.38 9.30 2.98
CA PRO A 80 -1.84 9.60 1.65
C PRO A 80 -0.96 10.85 1.73
N GLN A 81 0.34 10.72 1.39
CA GLN A 81 1.34 11.77 1.63
C GLN A 81 1.22 12.98 0.69
N ARG A 82 0.51 12.81 -0.43
CA ARG A 82 0.32 13.82 -1.47
C ARG A 82 -1.11 14.36 -1.49
N SER A 83 -1.87 14.16 -0.41
CA SER A 83 -3.24 14.63 -0.23
C SER A 83 -3.40 15.28 1.14
N SER A 84 -4.36 16.21 1.28
CA SER A 84 -4.81 16.70 2.59
C SER A 84 -5.84 15.80 3.25
N ILE A 85 -6.25 14.72 2.55
CA ILE A 85 -7.25 13.76 3.02
C ILE A 85 -6.56 12.66 3.82
N SER A 86 -7.03 12.40 5.03
CA SER A 86 -6.61 11.28 5.87
C SER A 86 -7.81 10.52 6.41
N ARG A 87 -7.60 9.28 6.84
CA ARG A 87 -8.63 8.47 7.50
C ARG A 87 -8.20 8.08 8.90
N VAL A 88 -9.15 8.07 9.83
CA VAL A 88 -8.94 7.64 11.21
C VAL A 88 -10.04 6.67 11.60
N LEU A 89 -9.67 5.54 12.20
CA LEU A 89 -10.61 4.55 12.68
C LEU A 89 -11.57 5.13 13.73
N ILE A 90 -12.86 4.81 13.59
CA ILE A 90 -13.88 5.12 14.60
C ILE A 90 -14.05 3.90 15.50
N GLU A 91 -13.65 4.04 16.76
CA GLU A 91 -13.79 3.00 17.78
C GLU A 91 -15.00 3.27 18.71
N PRO A 92 -15.70 2.24 19.21
CA PRO A 92 -15.51 0.82 18.88
C PRO A 92 -16.10 0.45 17.52
N GLU A 93 -15.45 -0.51 16.85
CA GLU A 93 -15.90 -1.11 15.61
C GLU A 93 -17.06 -2.08 15.87
N PRO A 94 -18.09 -2.12 15.00
CA PRO A 94 -19.08 -3.20 15.02
C PRO A 94 -18.46 -4.60 14.91
N ASP A 95 -17.48 -4.77 14.02
CA ASP A 95 -16.69 -5.99 13.87
C ASP A 95 -15.25 -5.63 13.41
N PRO A 96 -14.26 -5.61 14.32
CA PRO A 96 -12.89 -5.22 13.97
C PRO A 96 -12.19 -6.28 13.13
N ASN A 97 -11.27 -5.87 12.24
CA ASN A 97 -10.35 -6.81 11.60
C ASN A 97 -9.62 -7.66 12.64
N SER A 98 -9.46 -8.95 12.34
CA SER A 98 -8.87 -9.95 13.24
C SER A 98 -7.95 -10.90 12.48
N LEU A 99 -6.68 -10.52 12.35
CA LEU A 99 -5.65 -11.44 11.85
C LEU A 99 -5.58 -12.72 12.68
N SER A 100 -5.73 -12.63 14.00
CA SER A 100 -5.77 -13.80 14.88
C SER A 100 -6.99 -14.69 14.57
N GLY A 101 -8.15 -14.11 14.29
CA GLY A 101 -9.36 -14.83 13.87
C GLY A 101 -9.18 -15.53 12.53
N LEU A 102 -8.61 -14.82 11.55
CA LEU A 102 -8.27 -15.36 10.23
C LEU A 102 -7.33 -16.56 10.32
N LEU A 103 -6.25 -16.44 11.09
CA LEU A 103 -5.26 -17.52 11.25
C LEU A 103 -5.83 -18.73 12.00
N ALA A 104 -6.72 -18.50 12.97
CA ALA A 104 -7.31 -19.58 13.76
C ALA A 104 -8.41 -20.34 13.03
N THR A 105 -9.22 -19.66 12.22
CA THR A 105 -10.46 -20.24 11.64
C THR A 105 -10.44 -20.33 10.12
N GLY A 106 -9.52 -19.64 9.47
CA GLY A 106 -9.44 -19.52 8.02
C GLY A 106 -10.32 -18.42 7.42
N ARG A 107 -11.06 -17.66 8.22
CA ARG A 107 -11.91 -16.54 7.77
C ARG A 107 -12.00 -15.44 8.81
N ASP A 108 -12.01 -14.20 8.35
CA ASP A 108 -12.34 -13.01 9.12
C ASP A 108 -13.38 -12.20 8.34
N ASP A 109 -14.46 -11.80 8.97
CA ASP A 109 -15.43 -10.84 8.43
C ASP A 109 -15.25 -9.55 9.23
N PHE A 110 -15.47 -8.39 8.61
CA PHE A 110 -15.27 -7.11 9.29
C PHE A 110 -16.29 -6.05 8.87
N ASP A 111 -16.59 -5.16 9.81
CA ASP A 111 -17.50 -4.01 9.70
C ASP A 111 -16.95 -2.89 10.59
N PHE A 112 -16.40 -1.85 9.97
CA PHE A 112 -15.87 -0.70 10.68
C PHE A 112 -16.10 0.60 9.91
N ARG A 113 -15.89 1.71 10.60
CA ARG A 113 -16.05 3.05 10.02
C ARG A 113 -14.80 3.87 10.24
N GLN A 114 -14.54 4.81 9.33
CA GLN A 114 -13.44 5.75 9.45
C GLN A 114 -13.94 7.18 9.25
N ASP A 115 -13.45 8.09 10.07
CA ASP A 115 -13.57 9.52 9.81
C ASP A 115 -12.66 9.90 8.64
N VAL A 116 -13.22 10.53 7.61
CA VAL A 116 -12.47 11.17 6.55
C VAL A 116 -12.20 12.61 6.97
N LEU A 117 -10.93 12.97 7.09
CA LEU A 117 -10.50 14.30 7.50
C LEU A 117 -9.89 15.03 6.30
N SER A 118 -10.22 16.32 6.13
CA SER A 118 -9.52 17.23 5.23
C SER A 118 -8.82 18.31 6.05
N ASN A 119 -7.50 18.40 5.92
CA ASN A 119 -6.67 19.29 6.75
C ASN A 119 -6.92 19.09 8.26
N GLY A 120 -7.19 17.85 8.68
CA GLY A 120 -7.45 17.48 10.07
C GLY A 120 -8.89 17.76 10.55
N ALA A 121 -9.78 18.30 9.72
CA ALA A 121 -11.18 18.51 10.07
C ALA A 121 -12.07 17.41 9.44
N PRO A 122 -13.02 16.81 10.17
CA PRO A 122 -13.93 15.81 9.61
C PRO A 122 -14.78 16.39 8.48
N VAL A 123 -14.88 15.65 7.37
CA VAL A 123 -15.67 16.02 6.18
C VAL A 123 -16.63 14.93 5.72
N ALA A 124 -16.39 13.67 6.08
CA ALA A 124 -17.25 12.53 5.78
C ALA A 124 -16.94 11.37 6.74
N VAL A 125 -17.79 10.35 6.70
CA VAL A 125 -17.55 9.03 7.30
C VAL A 125 -17.62 7.98 6.20
N GLU A 126 -16.58 7.16 6.11
CA GLU A 126 -16.56 5.96 5.28
C GLU A 126 -17.00 4.74 6.12
N HIS A 127 -17.87 3.90 5.57
CA HIS A 127 -18.28 2.60 6.11
C HIS A 127 -17.67 1.49 5.26
N ILE A 128 -16.89 0.64 5.90
CA ILE A 128 -16.13 -0.43 5.30
C ILE A 128 -16.71 -1.76 5.78
N THR A 129 -17.07 -2.63 4.84
CA THR A 129 -17.54 -4.00 5.12
C THR A 129 -16.86 -4.98 4.19
N GLY A 130 -16.48 -6.14 4.70
CA GLY A 130 -15.75 -7.11 3.89
C GLY A 130 -15.39 -8.38 4.62
N PHE A 131 -14.51 -9.16 3.99
CA PHE A 131 -13.94 -10.36 4.58
C PHE A 131 -12.56 -10.66 4.01
N ASP A 132 -11.78 -11.39 4.79
CA ASP A 132 -10.59 -12.12 4.40
C ASP A 132 -10.81 -13.62 4.59
N LYS A 133 -10.25 -14.44 3.68
CA LYS A 133 -10.36 -15.90 3.78
C LYS A 133 -9.11 -16.58 3.29
N LEU A 134 -8.55 -17.48 4.10
CA LEU A 134 -7.45 -18.32 3.68
C LEU A 134 -7.92 -19.31 2.61
N THR A 135 -7.17 -19.39 1.52
CA THR A 135 -7.46 -20.34 0.42
C THR A 135 -7.02 -21.77 0.75
N GLY A 136 -6.30 -21.97 1.86
CA GLY A 136 -5.61 -23.21 2.19
C GLY A 136 -4.31 -23.43 1.39
N THR A 137 -3.94 -22.48 0.52
CA THR A 137 -2.69 -22.54 -0.25
C THR A 137 -1.62 -21.69 0.42
N THR A 138 -0.38 -22.16 0.33
CA THR A 138 0.81 -21.41 0.76
C THR A 138 1.72 -21.17 -0.44
N THR A 139 2.39 -20.03 -0.47
CA THR A 139 3.46 -19.71 -1.42
C THR A 139 4.74 -19.31 -0.67
N ARG A 140 5.83 -19.14 -1.39
CA ARG A 140 7.09 -18.61 -0.85
C ARG A 140 7.61 -17.53 -1.78
N ILE A 141 7.83 -16.33 -1.23
CA ILE A 141 8.39 -15.18 -1.96
C ILE A 141 9.64 -14.76 -1.20
N ASP A 142 10.78 -14.73 -1.90
CA ASP A 142 12.09 -14.42 -1.32
C ASP A 142 12.39 -15.14 0.01
N GLY A 143 12.09 -16.44 0.05
CA GLY A 143 12.30 -17.25 1.25
C GLY A 143 11.22 -17.13 2.33
N GLU A 144 10.38 -16.10 2.34
CA GLU A 144 9.29 -15.93 3.32
C GLU A 144 8.09 -16.83 2.96
N PRO A 145 7.65 -17.74 3.86
CA PRO A 145 6.43 -18.51 3.66
C PRO A 145 5.19 -17.63 3.87
N LEU A 146 4.27 -17.67 2.92
CA LEU A 146 3.08 -16.82 2.90
C LEU A 146 1.81 -17.65 2.71
N LEU A 147 0.79 -17.37 3.50
CA LEU A 147 -0.57 -17.90 3.28
C LEU A 147 -1.25 -17.05 2.22
N VAL A 148 -1.97 -17.68 1.29
CA VAL A 148 -2.70 -16.97 0.22
C VAL A 148 -4.15 -16.77 0.65
N THR A 149 -4.64 -15.54 0.56
CA THR A 149 -6.04 -15.19 0.86
C THR A 149 -6.85 -14.97 -0.41
N GLU A 150 -8.17 -15.07 -0.29
CA GLU A 150 -9.13 -14.35 -1.11
C GLU A 150 -9.82 -13.31 -0.22
N PHE A 151 -10.07 -12.11 -0.74
CA PHE A 151 -10.71 -11.05 0.02
C PHE A 151 -11.68 -10.26 -0.84
N GLU A 152 -12.61 -9.59 -0.18
CA GLU A 152 -13.45 -8.54 -0.77
C GLU A 152 -13.81 -7.53 0.31
N PHE A 153 -13.75 -6.24 0.00
CA PHE A 153 -14.39 -5.21 0.80
C PHE A 153 -15.10 -4.17 -0.06
N ARG A 154 -16.03 -3.45 0.57
CA ARG A 154 -16.71 -2.30 0.01
C ARG A 154 -16.53 -1.09 0.90
N ILE A 155 -16.39 0.08 0.29
CA ILE A 155 -16.38 1.38 0.96
C ILE A 155 -17.57 2.18 0.46
N THR A 156 -18.40 2.64 1.40
CA THR A 156 -19.48 3.60 1.15
C THR A 156 -19.23 4.87 1.97
N SER A 157 -19.65 6.03 1.46
CA SER A 157 -19.43 7.32 2.13
C SER A 157 -20.75 8.03 2.39
N ASP A 158 -20.89 8.62 3.59
CA ASP A 158 -22.07 9.42 3.96
C ASP A 158 -22.15 10.77 3.23
N ALA A 159 -21.04 11.24 2.67
CA ALA A 159 -20.99 12.40 1.77
C ALA A 159 -21.52 12.09 0.35
N GLY A 160 -21.93 10.85 0.10
CA GLY A 160 -22.29 10.35 -1.22
C GLY A 160 -21.08 9.98 -2.07
N GLY A 161 -21.31 9.66 -3.34
CA GLY A 161 -20.29 9.11 -4.24
C GLY A 161 -20.57 7.65 -4.59
N GLU A 162 -19.74 7.11 -5.48
CA GLU A 162 -19.84 5.71 -5.90
C GLU A 162 -19.27 4.79 -4.83
N THR A 163 -19.91 3.63 -4.65
CA THR A 163 -19.36 2.57 -3.80
C THR A 163 -18.09 2.03 -4.44
N VAL A 164 -17.01 2.01 -3.67
CA VAL A 164 -15.77 1.33 -4.08
C VAL A 164 -15.89 -0.13 -3.66
N ARG A 165 -15.57 -1.06 -4.57
CA ARG A 165 -15.44 -2.49 -4.26
C ARG A 165 -14.06 -2.96 -4.66
N THR A 166 -13.33 -3.54 -3.72
CA THR A 166 -11.99 -4.08 -3.97
C THR A 166 -11.98 -5.55 -3.60
N TYR A 167 -11.46 -6.39 -4.49
CA TYR A 167 -11.38 -7.83 -4.27
C TYR A 167 -10.19 -8.44 -5.00
N GLY A 168 -9.75 -9.61 -4.54
CA GLY A 168 -8.60 -10.28 -5.14
C GLY A 168 -7.94 -11.26 -4.19
N ASN A 169 -6.62 -11.29 -4.23
CA ASN A 169 -5.81 -12.08 -3.31
C ASN A 169 -4.75 -11.21 -2.62
N GLN A 170 -4.49 -11.52 -1.36
CA GLN A 170 -3.37 -10.97 -0.60
C GLN A 170 -2.53 -12.12 -0.04
N TYR A 171 -1.42 -11.77 0.61
CA TYR A 171 -0.51 -12.71 1.24
C TYR A 171 -0.37 -12.40 2.72
N VAL A 172 -0.41 -13.41 3.58
CA VAL A 172 -0.24 -13.24 5.03
C VAL A 172 1.06 -13.91 5.45
N SER A 173 1.95 -13.15 6.11
CA SER A 173 3.06 -13.72 6.88
C SER A 173 2.65 -13.89 8.33
N GLU A 174 2.64 -15.13 8.81
CA GLU A 174 2.43 -15.43 10.22
C GLU A 174 3.59 -14.91 11.09
N ARG A 175 4.82 -14.96 10.53
CA ARG A 175 6.04 -14.55 11.23
C ARG A 175 6.03 -13.05 11.51
N PHE A 176 5.73 -12.26 10.49
CA PHE A 176 5.66 -10.81 10.65
C PHE A 176 4.30 -10.36 11.17
N ARG A 177 3.24 -11.18 11.11
CA ARG A 177 1.86 -10.76 11.34
C ARG A 177 1.47 -9.56 10.48
N LEU A 178 1.67 -9.70 9.17
CA LEU A 178 1.38 -8.67 8.18
C LEU A 178 0.58 -9.28 7.02
N PHE A 179 -0.31 -8.47 6.46
CA PHE A 179 -0.81 -8.67 5.10
C PHE A 179 0.12 -7.93 4.13
N PHE A 180 0.35 -8.53 2.97
CA PHE A 180 0.97 -7.90 1.82
C PHE A 180 -0.03 -7.96 0.67
N SER A 181 -0.15 -6.85 -0.07
CA SER A 181 -0.99 -6.78 -1.25
C SER A 181 -0.62 -7.85 -2.27
N GLY A 182 -1.59 -8.19 -3.12
CA GLY A 182 -1.38 -9.16 -4.18
C GLY A 182 -1.99 -8.66 -5.48
N ARG A 183 -2.82 -9.50 -6.10
CA ARG A 183 -3.52 -9.10 -7.33
C ARG A 183 -4.92 -8.68 -6.94
N GLU A 184 -5.25 -7.44 -7.25
CA GLU A 184 -6.45 -6.79 -6.78
C GLU A 184 -7.20 -6.16 -7.95
N THR A 185 -8.52 -6.16 -7.87
CA THR A 185 -9.40 -5.43 -8.77
C THR A 185 -10.19 -4.45 -7.94
N GLU A 186 -10.13 -3.18 -8.31
CA GLU A 186 -10.94 -2.11 -7.74
C GLU A 186 -12.00 -1.69 -8.76
N GLU A 187 -13.25 -1.67 -8.31
CA GLU A 187 -14.40 -1.21 -9.08
C GLU A 187 -14.95 0.07 -8.43
N ILE A 188 -15.05 1.14 -9.23
CA ILE A 188 -15.66 2.41 -8.85
C ILE A 188 -16.67 2.78 -9.93
N GLY A 189 -17.95 2.65 -9.61
CA GLY A 189 -19.00 2.90 -10.61
C GLY A 189 -18.95 1.92 -11.78
N ALA A 190 -18.73 2.44 -12.98
CA ALA A 190 -18.53 1.64 -14.19
C ALA A 190 -17.05 1.37 -14.51
N GLU A 191 -16.13 1.97 -13.76
CA GLU A 191 -14.69 1.80 -13.94
C GLU A 191 -14.20 0.57 -13.17
N SER A 192 -13.25 -0.15 -13.76
CA SER A 192 -12.61 -1.31 -13.16
C SER A 192 -11.13 -1.26 -13.47
N ASN A 193 -10.32 -1.30 -12.42
CA ASN A 193 -8.87 -1.24 -12.50
C ASN A 193 -8.27 -2.49 -11.86
N PHE A 194 -7.25 -3.06 -12.51
CA PHE A 194 -6.53 -4.22 -12.04
C PHE A 194 -5.09 -3.84 -11.69
N PHE A 195 -4.60 -4.34 -10.56
CA PHE A 195 -3.25 -4.10 -10.06
C PHE A 195 -2.60 -5.44 -9.62
N ASP A 196 -1.29 -5.57 -9.81
CA ASP A 196 -0.49 -6.66 -9.21
C ASP A 196 0.60 -6.03 -8.33
N ASP A 197 0.24 -5.87 -7.07
CA ASP A 197 1.03 -5.26 -6.02
C ASP A 197 1.70 -6.33 -5.16
N SER A 198 1.97 -7.51 -5.73
CA SER A 198 2.61 -8.60 -4.99
C SER A 198 4.02 -8.20 -4.51
N PRO A 199 4.44 -8.67 -3.32
CA PRO A 199 5.81 -8.49 -2.87
C PRO A 199 6.77 -9.31 -3.75
N VAL A 200 8.02 -8.86 -3.83
CA VAL A 200 9.09 -9.47 -4.63
C VAL A 200 10.28 -9.86 -3.77
N LEU A 201 10.74 -8.94 -2.90
CA LEU A 201 11.87 -9.15 -1.99
C LEU A 201 11.52 -8.67 -0.58
N PHE A 202 12.04 -9.38 0.42
CA PHE A 202 11.96 -9.02 1.83
C PHE A 202 13.38 -8.81 2.35
N SER A 203 13.61 -7.73 3.08
CA SER A 203 14.92 -7.45 3.68
C SER A 203 14.76 -7.05 5.14
N GLU A 204 15.53 -7.70 6.01
CA GLU A 204 15.58 -7.49 7.46
C GLU A 204 16.85 -6.75 7.89
N PRO A 205 16.93 -6.25 9.14
CA PRO A 205 18.12 -5.58 9.65
C PRO A 205 19.42 -6.38 9.45
N GLY A 206 20.38 -5.77 8.75
CA GLY A 206 21.68 -6.38 8.44
C GLY A 206 21.76 -7.01 7.05
N GLU A 207 20.65 -7.13 6.34
CA GLU A 207 20.61 -7.62 4.96
C GLU A 207 20.79 -6.50 3.93
N SER A 208 21.22 -6.88 2.72
CA SER A 208 21.29 -5.95 1.60
C SER A 208 19.89 -5.51 1.19
N GLY A 209 19.70 -4.23 0.88
CA GLY A 209 18.39 -3.67 0.50
C GLY A 209 17.53 -3.22 1.68
N PHE A 210 17.88 -3.58 2.92
CA PHE A 210 17.19 -3.05 4.09
C PHE A 210 17.30 -1.51 4.12
N LEU A 211 16.14 -0.86 4.29
CA LEU A 211 15.94 0.59 4.21
C LEU A 211 16.27 1.26 2.87
N ALA A 212 16.47 0.51 1.77
CA ALA A 212 16.61 1.13 0.45
C ALA A 212 15.30 1.84 0.06
N ASP A 213 15.37 3.15 -0.20
CA ASP A 213 14.19 4.00 -0.46
C ASP A 213 13.81 4.09 -1.94
N LYS A 214 14.49 3.32 -2.79
CA LYS A 214 14.23 3.27 -4.22
C LYS A 214 13.47 1.99 -4.57
N PRO A 215 12.29 2.09 -5.20
CA PRO A 215 11.64 0.93 -5.80
C PRO A 215 12.51 0.32 -6.91
N GLU A 216 12.62 -1.01 -6.92
CA GLU A 216 13.51 -1.74 -7.82
C GLU A 216 12.77 -2.44 -8.98
N PHE A 217 11.47 -2.73 -8.81
CA PHE A 217 10.69 -3.53 -9.76
C PHE A 217 9.52 -2.72 -10.34
N GLY A 218 9.15 -2.98 -11.60
CA GLY A 218 7.95 -2.40 -12.24
C GLY A 218 7.98 -0.92 -12.62
N CYS A 219 9.07 -0.21 -12.36
CA CYS A 219 9.15 1.24 -12.61
C CYS A 219 9.12 1.64 -14.09
N ASP A 220 9.61 0.78 -14.98
CA ASP A 220 9.61 1.05 -16.42
C ASP A 220 8.23 0.85 -17.06
N GLU A 221 7.41 -0.04 -16.49
CA GLU A 221 6.06 -0.34 -17.00
C GLU A 221 5.06 0.78 -16.70
N MET A 222 5.26 1.54 -15.60
CA MET A 222 4.42 2.70 -15.25
C MET A 222 4.50 3.85 -16.26
N MET A 223 5.62 4.00 -16.99
CA MET A 223 5.78 5.05 -18.00
C MET A 223 4.95 4.80 -19.26
N SER A 224 4.46 3.57 -19.47
CA SER A 224 3.60 3.21 -20.59
C SER A 224 2.10 3.43 -20.34
N GLY A 225 1.69 3.65 -19.08
CA GLY A 225 0.28 3.86 -18.70
C GLY A 225 -0.19 5.33 -18.69
N LEU A 226 0.74 6.29 -18.74
CA LEU A 226 0.45 7.73 -18.57
C LEU A 226 0.03 8.47 -19.86
N GLN A 227 -0.25 7.76 -20.96
CA GLN A 227 -0.95 8.34 -22.11
C GLN A 227 -2.46 8.18 -21.96
N MET A 228 -3.02 8.86 -20.96
CA MET A 228 -4.42 9.28 -21.03
C MET A 228 -4.47 10.68 -21.66
N PRO A 229 -5.20 10.88 -22.77
CA PRO A 229 -5.42 12.21 -23.30
C PRO A 229 -6.26 13.01 -22.32
N LEU A 230 -5.78 14.20 -21.98
CA LEU A 230 -6.58 15.25 -21.33
C LEU A 230 -7.87 15.42 -22.15
N VAL A 231 -9.01 14.97 -21.60
CA VAL A 231 -10.31 15.24 -22.21
C VAL A 231 -10.58 16.73 -22.08
N PRO A 232 -10.82 17.48 -23.18
CA PRO A 232 -11.16 18.88 -23.09
C PRO A 232 -12.55 19.04 -22.47
N GLU A 233 -12.64 20.01 -21.57
CA GLU A 233 -13.83 20.43 -20.84
C GLU A 233 -15.02 20.65 -21.79
N LYS A 234 -16.11 19.91 -21.55
CA LYS A 234 -17.36 20.06 -22.29
C LYS A 234 -18.05 21.34 -21.81
N GLU A 235 -17.98 22.37 -22.64
CA GLU A 235 -18.70 23.63 -22.47
C GLU A 235 -20.21 23.36 -22.39
N LYS A 236 -20.83 23.90 -21.34
CA LYS A 236 -22.28 23.90 -21.12
C LYS A 236 -23.02 24.53 -22.30
N GLN A 237 -24.09 23.87 -22.74
CA GLN A 237 -25.19 24.51 -23.46
C GLN A 237 -25.72 25.71 -22.65
N ASP A 238 -26.01 26.83 -23.30
CA ASP A 238 -27.40 27.28 -23.45
C ASP A 238 -27.56 28.56 -24.30
N GLU A 239 -28.73 28.61 -24.95
CA GLU A 239 -29.49 29.77 -25.47
C GLU A 239 -29.38 30.20 -26.95
N LEU A 240 -30.53 29.94 -27.62
CA LEU A 240 -31.15 30.50 -28.85
C LEU A 240 -30.95 29.74 -30.18
#